data_AF-A0A1F3SFI0-F1
#
_entry.id   AF-A0A1F3SFI0-F1
#
_cell.length_a   1.000
_cell.length_b   1.000
_cell.length_c   1.000
_cell.angle_alpha   90.00
_cell.angle_beta   90.00
_cell.angle_gamma   90.00
#
_symmetry.space_group_name_H-M   'P 1'
#
loop_
_entity.id
_entity.type
_entity.pdbx_description
1 polymer ?
#
loop_
_entity_poly.entity_id
_entity_poly.type
_entity_poly.pdbx_seq_one_letter_code
_entity_poly.pdbx_strand_id
1 'polypeptide(L)'
;MARFLSSVVSMIIGSAFFGTLSYASVAPIPDAKFEHAPYGDRVCSLCHQRDDENSPGPLNQPDVNSVCMTCHDGFSGKHLHKAMQTSCTNCHNPHNGNSSRFLRASVPALCTRCHTQIGNIIANSETKHGAVEVGKSCLNCHNPHASKVEKLLNGLPYDLCVNCHNTNTLVDHNGKRLANIKELIESRPYVHAPVAEKDCSACHQTHGSKNFRLLVEPFPATFYSPFEESNYALCFTCHDSTIVTEPETTNLTGFRNGDKNLHFLHVNREDGRGRTCRACHEVHAAEQPHNIRDGVPYGNRGWVLKIHYEQLPQGGRCAKTCHTTREYRR
;
A
#
# COMPACT_ATOMS: atom_id res chain seq x y z
N MET A 1 -58.59 -30.37 48.70
CA MET A 1 -58.03 -29.47 49.73
C MET A 1 -56.53 -29.71 49.81
N ALA A 2 -55.81 -29.35 48.74
CA ALA A 2 -55.09 -28.08 48.56
C ALA A 2 -53.73 -28.07 49.31
N ARG A 3 -52.78 -28.86 48.79
CA ARG A 3 -51.34 -28.70 49.02
C ARG A 3 -50.78 -28.01 47.78
N PHE A 4 -50.19 -26.83 47.91
CA PHE A 4 -49.37 -26.25 46.85
C PHE A 4 -48.05 -25.75 47.42
N LEU A 5 -47.02 -26.09 46.66
CA LEU A 5 -45.60 -26.07 46.98
C LEU A 5 -45.03 -24.64 46.97
N SER A 6 -44.06 -24.43 47.85
CA SER A 6 -43.13 -23.30 47.84
C SER A 6 -42.28 -23.34 46.56
N SER A 7 -42.28 -22.25 45.80
CA SER A 7 -41.37 -22.03 44.67
C SER A 7 -40.42 -20.90 45.04
N VAL A 8 -39.17 -21.27 45.29
CA VAL A 8 -38.04 -20.35 45.46
C VAL A 8 -37.59 -19.93 44.07
N VAL A 9 -37.86 -18.68 43.71
CA VAL A 9 -37.32 -18.07 42.48
C VAL A 9 -35.84 -17.77 42.70
N SER A 10 -34.97 -18.58 42.10
CA SER A 10 -33.54 -18.29 41.99
C SER A 10 -33.34 -17.13 41.02
N MET A 11 -32.95 -15.96 41.54
CA MET A 11 -32.37 -14.88 40.75
C MET A 11 -30.95 -15.29 40.33
N ILE A 12 -30.80 -15.75 39.09
CA ILE A 12 -29.50 -15.89 38.43
C ILE A 12 -29.04 -14.47 38.08
N ILE A 13 -28.27 -13.84 38.97
CA ILE A 13 -27.45 -12.69 38.60
C ILE A 13 -26.24 -13.26 37.86
N GLY A 14 -26.34 -13.33 36.54
CA GLY A 14 -25.21 -13.59 35.67
C GLY A 14 -24.23 -12.42 35.80
N SER A 15 -23.18 -12.63 36.57
CA SER A 15 -22.00 -11.78 36.58
C SER A 15 -21.35 -11.87 35.19
N ALA A 16 -21.72 -10.94 34.32
CA ALA A 16 -20.98 -10.65 33.13
C ALA A 16 -19.56 -10.27 33.55
N PHE A 17 -18.63 -11.21 33.40
CA PHE A 17 -17.20 -10.95 33.38
C PHE A 17 -16.94 -10.00 32.20
N PHE A 18 -17.06 -8.70 32.46
CA PHE A 18 -16.33 -7.70 31.70
C PHE A 18 -14.86 -7.90 32.04
N GLY A 19 -14.27 -8.88 31.38
CA GLY A 19 -12.82 -9.07 31.33
C GLY A 19 -12.24 -7.84 30.67
N THR A 20 -11.80 -6.91 31.50
CA THR A 20 -10.75 -5.96 31.15
C THR A 20 -9.64 -6.76 30.48
N LEU A 21 -9.20 -6.33 29.30
CA LEU A 21 -8.05 -6.89 28.60
C LEU A 21 -6.84 -6.75 29.53
N SER A 22 -6.66 -7.78 30.36
CA SER A 22 -5.60 -7.91 31.34
C SER A 22 -4.27 -7.80 30.62
N TYR A 23 -3.36 -7.01 31.20
CA TYR A 23 -1.98 -6.87 30.79
C TYR A 23 -1.51 -8.19 30.20
N ALA A 24 -1.27 -8.20 28.88
CA ALA A 24 -0.93 -9.42 28.20
C ALA A 24 0.28 -10.01 28.94
N SER A 25 0.08 -11.12 29.63
CA SER A 25 1.10 -11.76 30.46
C SER A 25 2.31 -12.07 29.59
N VAL A 26 3.51 -11.77 30.09
CA VAL A 26 4.77 -12.18 29.45
C VAL A 26 5.21 -13.56 29.91
N ALA A 27 4.31 -14.31 30.58
CA ALA A 27 4.56 -15.68 30.99
C ALA A 27 4.98 -16.55 29.79
N PRO A 28 5.78 -17.60 30.05
CA PRO A 28 6.09 -18.58 29.03
C PRO A 28 4.83 -19.19 28.43
N ILE A 29 4.85 -19.39 27.12
CA ILE A 29 3.78 -20.02 26.36
C ILE A 29 4.05 -21.54 26.34
N PRO A 30 3.11 -22.38 26.78
CA PRO A 30 3.24 -23.84 26.68
C PRO A 30 3.42 -24.28 25.22
N ASP A 31 4.28 -25.27 24.99
CA ASP A 31 4.55 -25.89 23.68
C ASP A 31 4.90 -24.87 22.57
N ALA A 32 5.59 -23.79 22.94
CA ALA A 32 6.00 -22.76 22.01
C ALA A 32 7.02 -23.27 20.99
N LYS A 33 6.86 -22.87 19.72
CA LYS A 33 7.74 -23.30 18.62
C LYS A 33 9.19 -22.80 18.75
N PHE A 34 9.39 -21.62 19.32
CA PHE A 34 10.70 -20.98 19.44
C PHE A 34 10.95 -20.56 20.88
N GLU A 35 12.17 -20.77 21.37
CA GLU A 35 12.58 -20.36 22.71
C GLU A 35 13.73 -19.36 22.65
N HIS A 36 13.70 -18.40 23.55
CA HIS A 36 14.82 -17.50 23.77
C HIS A 36 15.92 -18.27 24.51
N ALA A 37 17.14 -18.29 24.00
CA ALA A 37 18.19 -19.18 24.50
C ALA A 37 18.40 -19.11 26.03
N PRO A 38 18.49 -17.92 26.68
CA PRO A 38 18.54 -17.84 28.14
C PRO A 38 17.40 -18.56 28.87
N TYR A 39 16.21 -18.54 28.31
CA TYR A 39 15.04 -19.23 28.86
C TYR A 39 15.09 -20.75 28.62
N GLY A 40 15.42 -21.18 27.39
CA GLY A 40 15.58 -22.60 27.06
C GLY A 40 16.69 -23.29 27.85
N ASP A 41 17.76 -22.55 28.15
CA ASP A 41 18.88 -23.00 28.99
C ASP A 41 18.56 -22.93 30.50
N ARG A 42 17.35 -22.46 30.87
CA ARG A 42 16.86 -22.32 32.26
C ARG A 42 17.71 -21.41 33.15
N VAL A 43 18.39 -20.44 32.56
CA VAL A 43 19.22 -19.48 33.30
C VAL A 43 18.38 -18.24 33.63
N CYS A 44 17.41 -18.40 34.54
CA CYS A 44 16.48 -17.34 34.92
C CYS A 44 17.19 -16.14 35.56
N SER A 45 18.30 -16.39 36.25
CA SER A 45 19.13 -15.37 36.92
C SER A 45 19.74 -14.31 35.99
N LEU A 46 19.77 -14.55 34.67
CA LEU A 46 20.21 -13.54 33.70
C LEU A 46 19.29 -12.33 33.62
N CYS A 47 17.99 -12.53 33.87
CA CYS A 47 16.98 -11.47 33.78
C CYS A 47 16.29 -11.24 35.12
N HIS A 48 16.20 -12.26 35.96
CA HIS A 48 15.52 -12.24 37.24
C HIS A 48 16.48 -12.36 38.43
N GLN A 49 15.99 -12.08 39.63
CA GLN A 49 16.81 -12.14 40.84
C GLN A 49 17.13 -13.57 41.33
N ARG A 50 16.41 -14.58 40.84
CA ARG A 50 16.58 -15.99 41.24
C ARG A 50 16.61 -16.93 40.03
N ASP A 51 17.38 -17.99 40.19
CA ASP A 51 17.50 -19.08 39.22
C ASP A 51 16.49 -20.20 39.54
N ASP A 52 15.20 -19.84 39.54
CA ASP A 52 14.09 -20.76 39.82
C ASP A 52 13.01 -20.56 38.75
N GLU A 53 12.77 -21.59 37.94
CA GLU A 53 11.79 -21.57 36.84
C GLU A 53 10.36 -21.30 37.31
N ASN A 54 10.00 -21.76 38.51
CA ASN A 54 8.66 -21.60 39.07
C ASN A 54 8.51 -20.31 39.89
N SER A 55 9.62 -19.72 40.31
CA SER A 55 9.63 -18.52 41.15
C SER A 55 10.90 -17.65 40.95
N PRO A 56 11.13 -17.13 39.74
CA PRO A 56 12.38 -16.42 39.42
C PRO A 56 12.48 -15.06 40.13
N GLY A 57 11.37 -14.53 40.64
CA GLY A 57 11.34 -13.25 41.35
C GLY A 57 11.33 -12.04 40.41
N PRO A 58 11.60 -10.83 40.93
CA PRO A 58 11.59 -9.60 40.12
C PRO A 58 12.74 -9.59 39.10
N LEU A 59 12.69 -8.64 38.17
CA LEU A 59 13.79 -8.39 37.25
C LEU A 59 15.04 -7.88 38.01
N ASN A 60 16.21 -8.15 37.44
CA ASN A 60 17.50 -7.69 37.97
C ASN A 60 17.87 -6.26 37.51
N GLN A 61 17.10 -5.67 36.58
CA GLN A 61 17.21 -4.26 36.16
C GLN A 61 15.92 -3.49 36.52
N PRO A 62 15.94 -2.14 36.51
CA PRO A 62 14.79 -1.31 36.89
C PRO A 62 13.56 -1.51 36.01
N ASP A 63 13.75 -1.88 34.75
CA ASP A 63 12.69 -2.10 33.78
C ASP A 63 13.09 -3.16 32.74
N VAL A 64 12.09 -3.65 32.00
CA VAL A 64 12.25 -4.69 30.98
C VAL A 64 13.25 -4.30 29.89
N ASN A 65 13.22 -3.05 29.41
CA ASN A 65 14.11 -2.63 28.35
C ASN A 65 15.55 -2.62 28.85
N SER A 66 15.79 -2.12 30.06
CA SER A 66 17.10 -2.16 30.68
C SER A 66 17.67 -3.58 30.77
N VAL A 67 16.86 -4.60 31.06
CA VAL A 67 17.27 -6.01 30.97
C VAL A 67 17.68 -6.39 29.55
N CYS A 68 16.82 -6.11 28.56
CA CYS A 68 17.12 -6.48 27.18
C CYS A 68 18.41 -5.83 26.67
N MET A 69 18.65 -4.58 27.05
CA MET A 69 19.78 -3.77 26.61
C MET A 69 21.11 -4.17 27.28
N THR A 70 21.13 -5.07 28.28
CA THR A 70 22.41 -5.61 28.78
C THR A 70 23.13 -6.49 27.76
N CYS A 71 22.38 -7.06 26.81
CA CYS A 71 22.90 -8.00 25.81
C CYS A 71 22.51 -7.62 24.37
N HIS A 72 21.36 -6.97 24.15
CA HIS A 72 20.91 -6.57 22.82
C HIS A 72 21.26 -5.11 22.55
N ASP A 73 22.28 -4.89 21.73
CA ASP A 73 22.74 -3.55 21.41
C ASP A 73 21.77 -2.75 20.53
N GLY A 74 21.87 -1.43 20.71
CA GLY A 74 20.89 -0.42 20.31
C GLY A 74 20.52 -0.41 18.82
N PHE A 75 19.25 -0.08 18.61
CA PHE A 75 18.68 0.14 17.29
C PHE A 75 19.27 1.41 16.67
N SER A 76 19.86 1.30 15.48
CA SER A 76 20.44 2.45 14.78
C SER A 76 19.37 3.21 13.99
N GLY A 77 19.20 4.50 14.25
CA GLY A 77 18.32 5.35 13.45
C GLY A 77 17.94 6.65 14.14
N LYS A 78 17.66 7.69 13.35
CA LYS A 78 17.19 8.99 13.86
C LYS A 78 15.75 8.90 14.37
N HIS A 79 14.94 8.05 13.75
CA HIS A 79 13.52 7.89 14.06
C HIS A 79 13.35 6.60 14.85
N LEU A 80 13.04 6.73 16.13
CA LEU A 80 12.76 5.61 17.02
C LEU A 80 11.26 5.35 17.11
N HIS A 81 10.86 4.09 17.11
CA HIS A 81 9.48 3.73 17.34
C HIS A 81 9.14 3.94 18.82
N LYS A 82 8.11 4.76 19.11
CA LYS A 82 7.69 5.04 20.48
C LYS A 82 7.30 3.78 21.26
N ALA A 83 6.65 2.82 20.61
CA ALA A 83 6.25 1.56 21.27
C ALA A 83 7.45 0.74 21.76
N MET A 84 8.57 0.79 21.02
CA MET A 84 9.82 0.14 21.43
C MET A 84 10.43 0.83 22.65
N GLN A 85 10.42 2.17 22.67
CA GLN A 85 10.92 2.95 23.81
C GLN A 85 10.13 2.68 25.10
N THR A 86 8.83 2.38 24.98
CA THR A 86 8.00 2.04 26.14
C THR A 86 8.30 0.66 26.69
N SER A 87 8.31 -0.37 25.84
CA SER A 87 8.65 -1.73 26.27
C SER A 87 8.88 -2.68 25.09
N CYS A 88 9.98 -3.46 25.13
CA CYS A 88 10.22 -4.57 24.21
C CYS A 88 9.09 -5.61 24.25
N THR A 89 8.47 -5.79 25.43
CA THR A 89 7.40 -6.79 25.63
C THR A 89 6.06 -6.40 25.04
N ASN A 90 5.93 -5.20 24.47
CA ASN A 90 4.76 -4.84 23.68
C ASN A 90 4.60 -5.73 22.44
N CYS A 91 5.73 -6.18 21.88
CA CYS A 91 5.76 -7.00 20.66
C CYS A 91 6.39 -8.37 20.88
N HIS A 92 7.37 -8.48 21.78
CA HIS A 92 8.12 -9.72 22.04
C HIS A 92 7.69 -10.39 23.34
N ASN A 93 7.79 -11.72 23.39
CA ASN A 93 7.81 -12.47 24.64
C ASN A 93 9.27 -12.87 24.90
N PRO A 94 9.86 -12.51 26.05
CA PRO A 94 11.28 -12.70 26.34
C PRO A 94 11.64 -14.15 26.67
N HIS A 95 10.64 -15.01 26.89
CA HIS A 95 10.84 -16.42 27.18
C HIS A 95 10.79 -17.25 25.91
N ASN A 96 9.65 -17.21 25.20
CA ASN A 96 9.41 -18.06 24.04
C ASN A 96 8.25 -17.51 23.18
N GLY A 97 8.00 -18.11 22.01
CA GLY A 97 6.87 -17.74 21.18
C GLY A 97 6.63 -18.65 19.99
N ASN A 98 5.44 -18.56 19.42
CA ASN A 98 5.03 -19.34 18.25
C ASN A 98 5.46 -18.71 16.91
N SER A 99 5.89 -17.45 16.96
CA SER A 99 6.40 -16.71 15.80
C SER A 99 7.90 -16.46 15.94
N SER A 100 8.60 -16.37 14.81
CA SER A 100 10.02 -16.02 14.78
C SER A 100 10.31 -14.76 15.59
N ARG A 101 11.47 -14.69 16.25
CA ARG A 101 11.83 -13.57 17.14
C ARG A 101 10.86 -13.40 18.31
N PHE A 102 10.14 -14.46 18.68
CA PHE A 102 9.26 -14.52 19.85
C PHE A 102 8.17 -13.45 19.82
N LEU A 103 7.66 -13.13 18.63
CA LEU A 103 6.57 -12.17 18.50
C LEU A 103 5.29 -12.72 19.14
N ARG A 104 4.59 -11.85 19.86
CA ARG A 104 3.37 -12.19 20.62
C ARG A 104 2.14 -12.43 19.74
N ALA A 105 2.18 -11.97 18.50
CA ALA A 105 1.19 -12.21 17.47
C ALA A 105 1.85 -12.05 16.09
N SER A 106 1.08 -12.26 15.01
CA SER A 106 1.55 -11.96 13.67
C SER A 106 1.89 -10.46 13.52
N VAL A 107 2.83 -10.14 12.63
CA VAL A 107 3.25 -8.76 12.37
C VAL A 107 2.06 -7.83 12.09
N PRO A 108 1.12 -8.15 11.18
CA PRO A 108 -0.06 -7.31 10.97
C PRO A 108 -0.85 -7.06 12.25
N ALA A 109 -1.12 -8.12 13.04
CA ALA A 109 -1.94 -8.03 14.24
C ALA A 109 -1.26 -7.21 15.36
N LEU A 110 0.08 -7.25 15.45
CA LEU A 110 0.83 -6.39 16.37
C LEU A 110 0.76 -4.93 15.95
N CYS A 111 1.02 -4.65 14.68
CA CYS A 111 1.06 -3.28 14.17
C CYS A 111 -0.31 -2.61 14.21
N THR A 112 -1.37 -3.28 13.75
CA THR A 112 -2.71 -2.69 13.61
C THR A 112 -3.46 -2.57 14.94
N ARG A 113 -2.95 -3.18 16.03
CA ARG A 113 -3.47 -2.97 17.38
C ARG A 113 -3.40 -1.49 17.80
N CYS A 114 -2.28 -0.84 17.47
CA CYS A 114 -2.09 0.59 17.72
C CYS A 114 -2.33 1.43 16.46
N HIS A 115 -1.92 0.94 15.28
CA HIS A 115 -2.14 1.59 13.99
C HIS A 115 -3.50 1.21 13.39
N THR A 116 -4.57 1.44 14.15
CA THR A 116 -5.94 1.03 13.81
C THR A 116 -6.42 1.63 12.49
N GLN A 117 -6.02 2.87 12.17
CA GLN A 117 -6.34 3.51 10.90
C GLN A 117 -5.77 2.75 9.70
N ILE A 118 -4.52 2.28 9.79
CA ILE A 118 -3.90 1.46 8.74
C ILE A 118 -4.59 0.10 8.65
N GLY A 119 -4.91 -0.50 9.80
CA GLY A 119 -5.72 -1.73 9.84
C GLY A 119 -7.06 -1.57 9.13
N ASN A 120 -7.74 -0.45 9.35
CA ASN A 120 -9.02 -0.13 8.70
C ASN A 120 -8.85 0.11 7.20
N ILE A 121 -7.79 0.77 6.75
CA ILE A 121 -7.50 0.94 5.31
C ILE A 121 -7.35 -0.44 4.67
N ILE A 122 -6.48 -1.30 5.21
CA ILE A 122 -6.23 -2.63 4.66
C ILE A 122 -7.51 -3.48 4.64
N ALA A 123 -8.29 -3.45 5.72
CA ALA A 123 -9.52 -4.23 5.86
C ALA A 123 -10.64 -3.80 4.89
N ASN A 124 -10.73 -2.50 4.59
CA ASN A 124 -11.78 -1.92 3.73
C ASN A 124 -11.31 -1.63 2.30
N SER A 125 -10.10 -2.06 1.93
CA SER A 125 -9.57 -1.86 0.58
C SER A 125 -10.09 -2.92 -0.39
N GLU A 126 -10.59 -2.47 -1.54
CA GLU A 126 -10.91 -3.36 -2.66
C GLU A 126 -9.64 -3.83 -3.37
N THR A 127 -8.68 -2.92 -3.56
CA THR A 127 -7.35 -3.24 -4.05
C THR A 127 -6.38 -3.29 -2.88
N LYS A 128 -5.93 -4.49 -2.53
CA LYS A 128 -4.91 -4.68 -1.51
C LYS A 128 -3.50 -4.65 -2.11
N HIS A 129 -2.57 -4.07 -1.37
CA HIS A 129 -1.16 -4.14 -1.74
C HIS A 129 -0.58 -5.47 -1.24
N GLY A 130 -0.26 -6.38 -2.16
CA GLY A 130 0.26 -7.71 -1.79
C GLY A 130 1.45 -7.66 -0.81
N ALA A 131 2.27 -6.60 -0.85
CA ALA A 131 3.38 -6.40 0.08
C ALA A 131 2.97 -6.35 1.56
N VAL A 132 1.72 -6.04 1.90
CA VAL A 132 1.26 -6.08 3.31
C VAL A 132 0.80 -7.46 3.75
N GLU A 133 0.63 -8.41 2.82
CA GLU A 133 0.15 -9.78 3.10
C GLU A 133 1.24 -10.84 2.87
N VAL A 134 2.22 -10.58 2.00
CA VAL A 134 3.28 -11.55 1.64
C VAL A 134 4.60 -11.31 2.37
N GLY A 135 5.42 -12.37 2.47
CA GLY A 135 6.79 -12.27 2.98
C GLY A 135 6.85 -11.74 4.40
N LYS A 136 7.56 -10.63 4.62
CA LYS A 136 7.69 -9.99 5.95
C LYS A 136 6.56 -8.98 6.25
N SER A 137 5.53 -8.91 5.39
CA SER A 137 4.36 -8.03 5.56
C SER A 137 4.76 -6.57 5.79
N CYS A 138 4.33 -5.94 6.89
CA CYS A 138 4.69 -4.55 7.24
C CYS A 138 6.20 -4.32 7.26
N LEU A 139 6.98 -5.35 7.59
CA LEU A 139 8.45 -5.27 7.67
C LEU A 139 9.13 -5.33 6.30
N ASN A 140 8.37 -5.53 5.22
CA ASN A 140 8.90 -5.36 3.86
C ASN A 140 9.34 -3.89 3.65
N CYS A 141 8.59 -2.95 4.22
CA CYS A 141 8.87 -1.51 4.07
C CYS A 141 9.31 -0.84 5.37
N HIS A 142 8.92 -1.33 6.54
CA HIS A 142 9.18 -0.67 7.82
C HIS A 142 10.18 -1.41 8.70
N ASN A 143 10.95 -0.66 9.48
CA ASN A 143 11.72 -1.15 10.61
C ASN A 143 10.90 -0.90 11.90
N PRO A 144 10.53 -1.93 12.65
CA PRO A 144 9.62 -1.76 13.79
C PRO A 144 10.29 -1.13 15.02
N HIS A 145 11.62 -0.95 14.99
CA HIS A 145 12.40 -0.41 16.10
C HIS A 145 12.90 1.00 15.81
N ALA A 146 13.68 1.17 14.74
CA ALA A 146 14.31 2.43 14.39
C ALA A 146 14.66 2.51 12.91
N SER A 147 14.61 3.72 12.34
CA SER A 147 15.13 3.97 10.99
C SER A 147 15.82 5.33 10.87
N LYS A 148 16.68 5.44 9.85
CA LYS A 148 17.23 6.70 9.36
C LYS A 148 16.22 7.50 8.53
N VAL A 149 15.15 6.86 8.05
CA VAL A 149 14.10 7.48 7.23
C VAL A 149 12.83 7.66 8.06
N GLU A 150 12.11 8.75 7.82
CA GLU A 150 10.84 9.03 8.48
C GLU A 150 9.83 7.90 8.30
N LYS A 151 8.82 7.87 9.19
CA LYS A 151 7.80 6.80 9.23
C LYS A 151 8.40 5.39 9.35
N LEU A 152 9.62 5.31 9.88
CA LEU A 152 10.35 4.06 10.11
C LEU A 152 10.61 3.25 8.83
N LEU A 153 10.75 3.89 7.67
CA LEU A 153 10.95 3.18 6.41
C LEU A 153 12.35 2.55 6.31
N ASN A 154 12.48 1.36 5.74
CA ASN A 154 13.77 0.66 5.56
C ASN A 154 14.69 1.34 4.54
N GLY A 155 14.17 2.28 3.75
CA GLY A 155 14.87 3.03 2.72
C GLY A 155 14.02 4.23 2.26
N LEU A 156 14.51 4.99 1.28
CA LEU A 156 13.74 6.09 0.71
C LEU A 156 12.49 5.54 -0.01
N PRO A 157 11.34 6.24 0.02
CA PRO A 157 10.08 5.73 -0.51
C PRO A 157 10.17 5.19 -1.94
N TYR A 158 10.77 5.95 -2.85
CA TYR A 158 10.94 5.55 -4.25
C TYR A 158 11.71 4.25 -4.39
N ASP A 159 12.86 4.14 -3.72
CA ASP A 159 13.72 2.96 -3.79
C ASP A 159 12.99 1.72 -3.28
N LEU A 160 12.20 1.85 -2.21
CA LEU A 160 11.37 0.76 -1.69
C LEU A 160 10.37 0.25 -2.72
N CYS A 161 9.78 1.14 -3.52
CA CYS A 161 8.87 0.76 -4.59
C CYS A 161 9.61 0.02 -5.72
N VAL A 162 10.65 0.63 -6.29
CA VAL A 162 11.33 0.08 -7.47
C VAL A 162 12.20 -1.13 -7.16
N ASN A 163 12.54 -1.39 -5.90
CA ASN A 163 13.25 -2.62 -5.51
C ASN A 163 12.42 -3.88 -5.68
N CYS A 164 11.08 -3.76 -5.62
CA CYS A 164 10.16 -4.86 -5.92
C CYS A 164 9.56 -4.73 -7.32
N HIS A 165 9.14 -3.52 -7.71
CA HIS A 165 8.52 -3.25 -9.00
C HIS A 165 9.51 -3.16 -10.17
N ASN A 166 10.52 -4.05 -10.18
CA ASN A 166 11.61 -4.15 -11.16
C ASN A 166 11.56 -5.42 -12.02
N THR A 167 10.45 -6.16 -12.00
CA THR A 167 10.32 -7.43 -12.72
C THR A 167 8.91 -7.63 -13.27
N ASN A 168 8.82 -8.38 -14.37
CA ASN A 168 7.57 -8.79 -15.02
C ASN A 168 6.95 -10.07 -14.41
N THR A 169 7.52 -10.56 -13.30
CA THR A 169 7.03 -11.74 -12.57
C THR A 169 6.08 -11.38 -11.43
N LEU A 170 6.02 -10.12 -11.02
CA LEU A 170 5.10 -9.68 -9.97
C LEU A 170 3.65 -9.79 -10.44
N VAL A 171 2.78 -10.15 -9.48
CA VAL A 171 1.34 -10.22 -9.65
C VAL A 171 0.66 -9.38 -8.56
N ASP A 172 -0.52 -8.86 -8.86
CA ASP A 172 -1.38 -8.23 -7.85
C ASP A 172 -2.07 -9.28 -6.96
N HIS A 173 -2.87 -8.81 -5.99
CA HIS A 173 -3.58 -9.67 -5.04
C HIS A 173 -4.59 -10.63 -5.71
N ASN A 174 -4.94 -10.41 -6.98
CA ASN A 174 -5.81 -11.29 -7.78
C ASN A 174 -5.02 -12.17 -8.76
N GLY A 175 -3.68 -12.21 -8.65
CA GLY A 175 -2.82 -13.01 -9.51
C GLY A 175 -2.59 -12.40 -10.90
N LYS A 176 -3.03 -11.17 -11.17
CA LYS A 176 -2.80 -10.52 -12.47
C LYS A 176 -1.41 -9.91 -12.52
N ARG A 177 -0.69 -10.15 -13.62
CA ARG A 177 0.66 -9.62 -13.84
C ARG A 177 0.71 -8.09 -13.73
N LEU A 178 1.72 -7.62 -13.01
CA LEU A 178 2.10 -6.22 -12.91
C LEU A 178 3.17 -5.89 -13.95
N ALA A 179 3.20 -4.63 -14.37
CA ALA A 179 4.25 -4.15 -15.26
C ALA A 179 5.54 -3.93 -14.45
N ASN A 180 6.69 -4.12 -15.08
CA ASN A 180 7.97 -3.69 -14.56
C ASN A 180 8.07 -2.15 -14.61
N ILE A 181 7.72 -1.51 -13.50
CA ILE A 181 7.67 -0.05 -13.42
C ILE A 181 9.07 0.56 -13.47
N LYS A 182 10.07 -0.09 -12.86
CA LYS A 182 11.46 0.36 -12.91
C LYS A 182 11.96 0.42 -14.36
N GLU A 183 11.82 -0.69 -15.09
CA GLU A 183 12.20 -0.75 -16.50
C GLU A 183 11.43 0.27 -17.34
N LEU A 184 10.13 0.45 -17.09
CA LEU A 184 9.32 1.44 -17.82
C LEU A 184 9.84 2.86 -17.62
N ILE A 185 10.21 3.24 -16.39
CA ILE A 185 10.74 4.58 -16.10
C ILE A 185 12.14 4.77 -16.68
N GLU A 186 13.00 3.75 -16.61
CA GLU A 186 14.40 3.83 -17.06
C GLU A 186 14.55 3.75 -18.59
N SER A 187 13.61 3.08 -19.28
CA SER A 187 13.70 2.83 -20.72
C SER A 187 13.02 3.88 -21.60
N ARG A 188 12.30 4.85 -21.01
CA ARG A 188 11.44 5.78 -21.75
C ARG A 188 11.87 7.24 -21.56
N PRO A 189 11.93 8.05 -22.64
CA PRO A 189 12.43 9.42 -22.56
C PRO A 189 11.48 10.40 -21.88
N TYR A 190 10.17 10.15 -21.88
CA TYR A 190 9.17 11.04 -21.29
C TYR A 190 8.61 10.43 -20.01
N VAL A 191 9.15 10.83 -18.86
CA VAL A 191 8.67 10.40 -17.54
C VAL A 191 7.69 11.44 -17.00
N HIS A 192 6.55 10.98 -16.49
CA HIS A 192 5.54 11.87 -15.93
C HIS A 192 6.07 12.57 -14.66
N ALA A 193 5.79 13.88 -14.51
CA ALA A 193 6.47 14.72 -13.52
C ALA A 193 6.48 14.16 -12.08
N PRO A 194 5.35 13.70 -11.48
CA PRO A 194 5.39 13.12 -10.14
C PRO A 194 6.29 11.88 -10.03
N VAL A 195 6.41 11.11 -11.11
CA VAL A 195 7.27 9.92 -11.18
C VAL A 195 8.72 10.32 -11.37
N ALA A 196 9.01 11.34 -12.19
CA ALA A 196 10.35 11.89 -12.36
C ALA A 196 10.88 12.52 -11.06
N GLU A 197 9.99 13.13 -10.28
CA GLU A 197 10.23 13.65 -8.93
C GLU A 197 10.30 12.56 -7.86
N LYS A 198 10.12 11.29 -8.26
CA LYS A 198 10.20 10.11 -7.40
C LYS A 198 9.10 10.04 -6.32
N ASP A 199 7.96 10.69 -6.53
CA ASP A 199 6.81 10.66 -5.64
C ASP A 199 5.72 9.70 -6.16
N CYS A 200 5.91 8.41 -5.88
CA CYS A 200 4.90 7.40 -6.20
C CYS A 200 3.61 7.59 -5.39
N SER A 201 3.70 8.20 -4.20
CA SER A 201 2.58 8.36 -3.27
C SER A 201 1.65 9.51 -3.63
N ALA A 202 2.06 10.40 -4.54
CA ALA A 202 1.18 11.39 -5.17
C ALA A 202 -0.07 10.74 -5.81
N CYS A 203 0.07 9.51 -6.33
CA CYS A 203 -1.04 8.80 -6.96
C CYS A 203 -1.40 7.48 -6.27
N HIS A 204 -0.48 6.86 -5.51
CA HIS A 204 -0.70 5.54 -4.91
C HIS A 204 -0.83 5.54 -3.38
N GLN A 205 -1.89 4.88 -2.89
CA GLN A 205 -2.12 4.55 -1.49
C GLN A 205 -1.49 3.19 -1.15
N THR A 206 -0.28 3.24 -0.59
CA THR A 206 0.62 2.08 -0.43
C THR A 206 0.13 0.96 0.49
N HIS A 207 -0.84 1.21 1.37
CA HIS A 207 -1.37 0.19 2.28
C HIS A 207 -2.60 -0.55 1.72
N GLY A 208 -3.18 -0.05 0.63
CA GLY A 208 -4.46 -0.51 0.11
C GLY A 208 -5.30 0.69 -0.35
N SER A 209 -6.18 0.47 -1.32
CA SER A 209 -7.16 1.48 -1.77
C SER A 209 -8.48 0.84 -2.15
N LYS A 210 -9.56 1.62 -2.15
CA LYS A 210 -10.81 1.28 -2.83
C LYS A 210 -10.69 1.37 -4.35
N ASN A 211 -9.73 2.14 -4.85
CA ASN A 211 -9.55 2.33 -6.29
C ASN A 211 -8.58 1.29 -6.87
N PHE A 212 -8.80 1.00 -8.16
CA PHE A 212 -7.94 0.13 -8.96
C PHE A 212 -6.46 0.52 -8.83
N ARG A 213 -5.56 -0.47 -8.77
CA ARG A 213 -4.08 -0.26 -8.72
C ARG A 213 -3.62 0.64 -7.58
N LEU A 214 -4.29 0.56 -6.42
CA LEU A 214 -3.92 1.31 -5.22
C LEU A 214 -4.03 2.83 -5.42
N LEU A 215 -4.88 3.33 -6.31
CA LEU A 215 -4.93 4.75 -6.60
C LEU A 215 -5.59 5.54 -5.46
N VAL A 216 -5.08 6.74 -5.16
CA VAL A 216 -5.67 7.59 -4.09
C VAL A 216 -7.07 8.08 -4.45
N GLU A 217 -7.35 8.23 -5.75
CA GLU A 217 -8.62 8.69 -6.31
C GLU A 217 -9.04 7.82 -7.52
N PRO A 218 -10.32 7.86 -7.93
CA PRO A 218 -10.80 7.15 -9.10
C PRO A 218 -10.04 7.48 -10.39
N PHE A 219 -9.72 6.41 -11.14
CA PHE A 219 -9.23 6.48 -12.51
C PHE A 219 -9.64 5.20 -13.26
N PRO A 220 -10.28 5.26 -14.43
CA PRO A 220 -10.87 4.06 -15.03
C PRO A 220 -9.81 3.06 -15.48
N ALA A 221 -10.05 1.78 -15.23
CA ALA A 221 -9.17 0.71 -15.69
C ALA A 221 -9.36 0.38 -17.19
N THR A 222 -10.49 0.77 -17.77
CA THR A 222 -10.93 0.41 -19.11
C THR A 222 -10.40 1.35 -20.18
N PHE A 223 -10.42 0.90 -21.44
CA PHE A 223 -10.07 1.73 -22.59
C PHE A 223 -11.18 2.73 -22.94
N TYR A 224 -12.43 2.27 -22.87
CA TYR A 224 -13.62 3.08 -23.12
C TYR A 224 -14.45 3.22 -21.84
N SER A 225 -15.02 4.40 -21.63
CA SER A 225 -15.97 4.71 -20.56
C SER A 225 -16.75 5.98 -20.92
N PRO A 226 -18.03 6.12 -20.54
CA PRO A 226 -18.70 7.41 -20.55
C PRO A 226 -17.90 8.43 -19.75
N PHE A 227 -17.87 9.68 -20.22
CA PHE A 227 -17.18 10.73 -19.49
C PHE A 227 -18.02 11.17 -18.29
N GLU A 228 -17.43 11.05 -17.11
CA GLU A 228 -17.91 11.61 -15.85
C GLU A 228 -16.67 12.13 -15.14
N GLU A 229 -16.65 13.41 -14.75
CA GLU A 229 -15.46 14.05 -14.20
C GLU A 229 -14.93 13.32 -12.95
N SER A 230 -15.86 12.84 -12.11
CA SER A 230 -15.57 12.07 -10.89
C SER A 230 -14.81 10.77 -11.16
N ASN A 231 -14.97 10.16 -12.33
CA ASN A 231 -14.23 8.94 -12.69
C ASN A 231 -12.74 9.22 -12.93
N TYR A 232 -12.36 10.47 -13.19
CA TYR A 232 -10.98 10.91 -13.46
C TYR A 232 -10.45 11.83 -12.36
N ALA A 233 -11.07 11.83 -11.18
CA ALA A 233 -10.71 12.69 -10.06
C ALA A 233 -9.20 12.66 -9.77
N LEU A 234 -8.55 11.49 -9.91
CA LEU A 234 -7.10 11.38 -9.75
C LEU A 234 -6.33 12.35 -10.65
N CYS A 235 -6.69 12.42 -11.93
CA CYS A 235 -6.01 13.26 -12.91
C CYS A 235 -6.30 14.74 -12.63
N PHE A 236 -7.54 15.05 -12.24
CA PHE A 236 -7.99 16.42 -12.01
C PHE A 236 -7.54 17.01 -10.67
N THR A 237 -6.81 16.26 -9.85
CA THR A 237 -6.06 16.84 -8.73
C THR A 237 -4.93 17.76 -9.19
N CYS A 238 -4.44 17.62 -10.43
CA CYS A 238 -3.34 18.41 -10.99
C CYS A 238 -3.61 18.95 -12.39
N HIS A 239 -4.44 18.28 -13.19
CA HIS A 239 -4.80 18.72 -14.53
C HIS A 239 -6.15 19.45 -14.52
N ASP A 240 -6.25 20.54 -15.27
CA ASP A 240 -7.51 21.27 -15.41
C ASP A 240 -8.52 20.45 -16.23
N SER A 241 -9.73 20.23 -15.69
CA SER A 241 -10.75 19.44 -16.38
C SER A 241 -11.33 20.16 -17.61
N THR A 242 -11.16 21.48 -17.72
CA THR A 242 -11.57 22.26 -18.90
C THR A 242 -10.91 21.78 -20.19
N ILE A 243 -9.73 21.14 -20.11
CA ILE A 243 -9.08 20.54 -21.28
C ILE A 243 -9.93 19.45 -21.94
N VAL A 244 -10.86 18.83 -21.21
CA VAL A 244 -11.78 17.82 -21.75
C VAL A 244 -13.24 18.25 -21.74
N THR A 245 -13.66 19.24 -20.94
CA THR A 245 -15.07 19.66 -20.88
C THR A 245 -15.42 20.78 -21.85
N GLU A 246 -14.45 21.59 -22.30
CA GLU A 246 -14.70 22.66 -23.27
C GLU A 246 -14.63 22.13 -24.72
N PRO A 247 -15.69 22.28 -25.54
CA PRO A 247 -15.70 21.79 -26.92
C PRO A 247 -14.77 22.58 -27.85
N GLU A 248 -14.48 23.83 -27.52
CA GLU A 248 -13.64 24.74 -28.29
C GLU A 248 -12.63 25.46 -27.39
N THR A 249 -11.43 25.71 -27.91
CA THR A 249 -10.36 26.41 -27.20
C THR A 249 -9.27 26.87 -28.16
N THR A 250 -8.60 27.98 -27.81
CA THR A 250 -7.36 28.44 -28.47
C THR A 250 -6.13 28.32 -27.57
N ASN A 251 -6.33 28.17 -26.26
CA ASN A 251 -5.30 28.35 -25.22
C ASN A 251 -5.20 27.20 -24.20
N LEU A 252 -6.23 26.38 -24.01
CA LEU A 252 -6.24 25.32 -22.98
C LEU A 252 -5.36 24.13 -23.35
N THR A 253 -5.24 23.82 -24.65
CA THR A 253 -4.46 22.67 -25.11
C THR A 253 -3.93 22.86 -26.52
N GLY A 254 -2.78 22.25 -26.79
CA GLY A 254 -2.22 22.15 -28.14
C GLY A 254 -2.89 21.06 -29.00
N PHE A 255 -3.65 20.13 -28.40
CA PHE A 255 -4.35 19.08 -29.13
C PHE A 255 -5.72 19.58 -29.61
N ARG A 256 -5.69 20.45 -30.62
CA ARG A 256 -6.86 21.11 -31.21
C ARG A 256 -6.72 21.25 -32.72
N ASN A 257 -7.84 21.31 -33.44
CA ASN A 257 -7.86 21.54 -34.89
C ASN A 257 -8.65 22.81 -35.22
N GLY A 258 -7.95 23.91 -35.51
CA GLY A 258 -8.48 25.26 -35.32
C GLY A 258 -8.89 25.42 -33.86
N ASP A 259 -10.07 25.95 -33.62
CA ASP A 259 -10.59 26.13 -32.26
C ASP A 259 -11.20 24.85 -31.69
N LYS A 260 -11.38 23.80 -32.49
CA LYS A 260 -12.00 22.55 -32.02
C LYS A 260 -11.08 21.80 -31.07
N ASN A 261 -11.52 21.60 -29.83
CA ASN A 261 -10.79 20.82 -28.84
C ASN A 261 -10.85 19.32 -29.17
N LEU A 262 -9.71 18.72 -29.49
CA LEU A 262 -9.69 17.29 -29.82
C LEU A 262 -9.73 16.41 -28.58
N HIS A 263 -9.34 16.88 -27.40
CA HIS A 263 -9.55 16.11 -26.17
C HIS A 263 -11.05 15.90 -25.92
N PHE A 264 -11.84 16.99 -25.95
CA PHE A 264 -13.30 16.93 -25.84
C PHE A 264 -13.91 15.92 -26.81
N LEU A 265 -13.52 15.99 -28.09
CA LEU A 265 -14.02 15.11 -29.15
C LEU A 265 -13.80 13.61 -28.89
N HIS A 266 -12.71 13.25 -28.22
CA HIS A 266 -12.34 11.86 -27.96
C HIS A 266 -12.90 11.33 -26.64
N VAL A 267 -13.05 12.20 -25.65
CA VAL A 267 -13.48 11.86 -24.29
C VAL A 267 -15.01 11.92 -24.18
N ASN A 268 -15.65 12.97 -24.69
CA ASN A 268 -17.10 13.18 -24.63
C ASN A 268 -17.78 12.54 -25.84
N ARG A 269 -18.10 11.25 -25.74
CA ARG A 269 -18.75 10.49 -26.79
C ARG A 269 -20.17 10.12 -26.38
N GLU A 270 -21.15 10.57 -27.16
CA GLU A 270 -22.58 10.31 -26.92
C GLU A 270 -22.94 8.82 -26.97
N ASP A 271 -22.17 8.02 -27.71
CA ASP A 271 -22.32 6.56 -27.79
C ASP A 271 -21.82 5.82 -26.52
N GLY A 272 -21.43 6.55 -25.47
CA GLY A 272 -20.87 6.00 -24.24
C GLY A 272 -19.44 5.46 -24.39
N ARG A 273 -18.81 5.61 -25.56
CA ARG A 273 -17.46 5.09 -25.85
C ARG A 273 -16.40 6.20 -25.80
N GLY A 274 -16.46 7.02 -24.77
CA GLY A 274 -15.42 7.99 -24.44
C GLY A 274 -14.08 7.28 -24.25
N ARG A 275 -13.01 7.81 -24.84
CA ARG A 275 -11.66 7.28 -24.60
C ARG A 275 -11.18 7.79 -23.25
N THR A 276 -10.81 6.88 -22.37
CA THR A 276 -10.24 7.25 -21.07
C THR A 276 -8.84 7.85 -21.27
N CYS A 277 -8.33 8.64 -20.31
CA CYS A 277 -6.99 9.23 -20.46
C CYS A 277 -5.92 8.15 -20.69
N ARG A 278 -6.04 6.97 -20.05
CA ARG A 278 -5.13 5.82 -20.24
C ARG A 278 -5.18 5.19 -21.62
N ALA A 279 -6.21 5.48 -22.42
CA ALA A 279 -6.30 5.02 -23.79
C ALA A 279 -5.21 5.65 -24.65
N CYS A 280 -4.82 6.88 -24.33
CA CYS A 280 -3.84 7.64 -25.10
C CYS A 280 -2.56 7.94 -24.32
N HIS A 281 -2.62 8.06 -22.98
CA HIS A 281 -1.49 8.43 -22.14
C HIS A 281 -0.97 7.26 -21.29
N GLU A 282 0.35 7.11 -21.22
CA GLU A 282 1.03 6.29 -20.21
C GLU A 282 1.37 7.17 -19.02
N VAL A 283 0.88 6.81 -17.84
CA VAL A 283 0.90 7.71 -16.68
C VAL A 283 2.21 7.64 -15.88
N HIS A 284 3.07 6.68 -16.20
CA HIS A 284 4.40 6.56 -15.59
C HIS A 284 5.48 7.14 -16.50
N ALA A 285 5.69 6.54 -17.67
CA ALA A 285 6.63 7.00 -18.66
C ALA A 285 6.26 6.49 -20.06
N ALA A 286 6.48 7.30 -21.09
CA ALA A 286 6.09 7.01 -22.46
C ALA A 286 7.24 7.22 -23.46
N GLU A 287 7.10 6.57 -24.62
CA GLU A 287 8.02 6.73 -25.74
C GLU A 287 7.90 8.09 -26.43
N GLN A 288 6.67 8.62 -26.49
CA GLN A 288 6.33 9.79 -27.28
C GLN A 288 6.10 11.01 -26.38
N PRO A 289 6.29 12.23 -26.92
CA PRO A 289 6.00 13.47 -26.21
C PRO A 289 4.59 13.49 -25.60
N HIS A 290 4.41 14.32 -24.57
CA HIS A 290 3.13 14.47 -23.85
C HIS A 290 2.62 13.16 -23.22
N ASN A 291 3.55 12.25 -22.89
CA ASN A 291 3.26 10.95 -22.31
C ASN A 291 2.33 10.08 -23.18
N ILE A 292 2.34 10.27 -24.51
CA ILE A 292 1.47 9.51 -25.41
C ILE A 292 1.98 8.07 -25.54
N ARG A 293 1.10 7.09 -25.34
CA ARG A 293 1.41 5.66 -25.45
C ARG A 293 1.87 5.31 -26.85
N ASP A 294 2.93 4.51 -26.93
CA ASP A 294 3.43 3.93 -28.17
C ASP A 294 2.35 3.14 -28.94
N GLY A 295 1.47 2.44 -28.21
CA GLY A 295 0.32 1.79 -28.80
C GLY A 295 -0.77 1.40 -27.81
N VAL A 296 -1.90 0.95 -28.37
CA VAL A 296 -3.10 0.56 -27.64
C VAL A 296 -3.42 -0.92 -27.86
N PRO A 297 -3.81 -1.67 -26.82
CA PRO A 297 -4.28 -3.05 -26.99
C PRO A 297 -5.51 -3.10 -27.92
N TYR A 298 -5.52 -4.08 -28.83
CA TYR A 298 -6.62 -4.32 -29.77
C TYR A 298 -6.95 -5.81 -29.86
N GLY A 299 -8.23 -6.10 -29.66
CA GLY A 299 -8.76 -7.46 -29.68
C GLY A 299 -8.23 -8.35 -28.55
N ASN A 300 -8.61 -9.63 -28.60
CA ASN A 300 -8.32 -10.58 -27.53
C ASN A 300 -6.99 -11.32 -27.71
N ARG A 301 -6.27 -11.07 -28.81
CA ARG A 301 -5.02 -11.74 -29.18
C ARG A 301 -3.76 -10.95 -28.80
N GLY A 302 -3.89 -9.92 -27.97
CA GLY A 302 -2.75 -9.11 -27.51
C GLY A 302 -2.10 -8.25 -28.59
N TRP A 303 -2.81 -7.97 -29.69
CA TRP A 303 -2.30 -7.07 -30.73
C TRP A 303 -2.22 -5.65 -30.19
N VAL A 304 -1.18 -4.91 -30.58
CA VAL A 304 -0.99 -3.51 -30.19
C VAL A 304 -1.06 -2.64 -31.44
N LEU A 305 -2.08 -1.78 -31.50
CA LEU A 305 -2.18 -0.77 -32.55
C LEU A 305 -1.31 0.42 -32.16
N LYS A 306 -0.28 0.68 -32.95
CA LYS A 306 0.62 1.81 -32.71
C LYS A 306 -0.10 3.13 -32.96
N ILE A 307 0.19 4.14 -32.14
CA ILE A 307 -0.36 5.49 -32.30
C ILE A 307 0.50 6.30 -33.29
N HIS A 308 1.84 6.10 -33.29
CA HIS A 308 2.81 6.83 -34.11
C HIS A 308 2.50 8.33 -34.16
N TYR A 309 2.46 8.95 -32.99
CA TYR A 309 2.35 10.38 -32.83
C TYR A 309 3.63 11.07 -33.31
N GLU A 310 3.46 12.06 -34.16
CA GLU A 310 4.50 12.95 -34.62
C GLU A 310 4.06 14.39 -34.38
N GLN A 311 4.92 15.15 -33.72
CA GLN A 311 4.70 16.56 -33.46
C GLN A 311 5.09 17.38 -34.70
N LEU A 312 4.18 18.25 -35.14
CA LEU A 312 4.39 19.16 -36.28
C LEU A 312 4.46 20.61 -35.77
N PRO A 313 5.07 21.56 -36.52
CA PRO A 313 5.23 22.94 -36.05
C PRO A 313 3.91 23.63 -35.64
N GLN A 314 2.84 23.35 -36.37
CA GLN A 314 1.50 23.90 -36.14
C GLN A 314 0.50 22.83 -35.70
N GLY A 315 0.93 21.70 -35.12
CA GLY A 315 0.00 20.67 -34.65
C GLY A 315 0.64 19.31 -34.50
N GLY A 316 0.01 18.27 -35.05
CA GLY A 316 0.55 16.93 -34.99
C GLY A 316 -0.22 15.95 -35.85
N ARG A 317 0.29 14.73 -35.93
CA ARG A 317 -0.38 13.64 -36.62
C ARG A 317 -0.24 12.33 -35.88
N CYS A 318 -1.23 11.46 -36.05
CA CYS A 318 -1.20 10.09 -35.54
C CYS A 318 -1.46 9.13 -36.71
N ALA A 319 -0.61 8.12 -36.86
CA ALA A 319 -0.79 7.05 -37.83
C ALA A 319 -1.20 5.77 -37.08
N LYS A 320 -2.45 5.32 -37.28
CA LYS A 320 -2.87 4.01 -36.77
C LYS A 320 -2.45 2.94 -37.77
N THR A 321 -1.82 1.88 -37.30
CA THR A 321 -1.25 0.78 -38.12
C THR A 321 -2.21 0.21 -39.19
N CYS A 322 -3.53 0.32 -39.01
CA CYS A 322 -4.54 -0.17 -39.96
C CYS A 322 -5.49 0.91 -40.53
N HIS A 323 -5.25 2.20 -40.28
CA HIS A 323 -6.11 3.29 -40.77
C HIS A 323 -5.30 4.47 -41.29
N THR A 324 -5.94 5.33 -42.08
CA THR A 324 -5.34 6.56 -42.62
C THR A 324 -4.80 7.45 -41.51
N THR A 325 -3.58 7.96 -41.71
CA THR A 325 -2.98 9.01 -40.87
C THR A 325 -3.93 10.19 -40.75
N ARG A 326 -4.11 10.70 -39.53
CA ARG A 326 -4.89 11.91 -39.27
C ARG A 326 -3.95 12.98 -38.76
N GLU A 327 -4.02 14.16 -39.37
CA GLU A 327 -3.28 15.35 -38.96
C GLU A 327 -4.25 16.39 -38.41
N TYR A 328 -3.77 17.23 -37.51
CA TYR A 328 -4.49 18.40 -37.00
C TYR A 328 -3.58 19.62 -37.03
N ARG A 329 -4.20 20.80 -37.16
CA ARG A 329 -3.49 22.09 -37.14
C ARG A 329 -4.14 23.06 -36.16
N ARG A 330 -3.33 23.71 -35.32
CA ARG A 330 -3.73 24.69 -34.31
C ARG A 330 -3.62 26.12 -34.84
#